data_AF-A0A371NYQ8-F1
#
_entry.id   AF-A0A371NYQ8-F1
#
_cell.length_a   1.000
_cell.length_b   1.000
_cell.length_c   1.000
_cell.angle_alpha   90.00
_cell.angle_beta   90.00
_cell.angle_gamma   90.00
#
_symmetry.space_group_name_H-M   'P 1'
#
loop_
_entity.id
_entity.type
_entity.pdbx_description
1 polymer ?
#
loop_
_entity_poly.entity_id
_entity_poly.type
_entity_poly.pdbx_seq_one_letter_code
_entity_poly.pdbx_strand_id
1 'polypeptide(L)'
;MANAKPDDLVDEIDEIRDRLADTVDALIDRTNPKNIARRSLADLKARFVDETGSPRLETIGPLVGGAIVVIAGIVVVRRLLR
;
A
#
# COMPACT_ATOMS: atom_id res chain seq x y z
N MET A 1 10.39 54.26 11.37
CA MET A 1 11.15 53.11 10.85
C MET A 1 10.15 52.02 10.47
N ALA A 2 9.57 52.13 9.28
CA ALA A 2 8.53 51.21 8.80
C ALA A 2 8.88 50.87 7.36
N ASN A 3 9.86 49.98 7.20
CA ASN A 3 10.26 49.31 5.97
C ASN A 3 11.34 48.30 6.39
N ALA A 4 10.91 47.19 6.99
CA ALA A 4 11.68 45.95 6.81
C ALA A 4 11.76 45.79 5.28
N LYS A 5 12.98 45.73 4.75
CA LYS A 5 13.17 45.91 3.31
C LYS A 5 12.51 44.73 2.61
N PRO A 6 11.88 44.94 1.43
CA PRO A 6 11.36 43.85 0.62
C PRO A 6 12.38 42.71 0.44
N ASP A 7 13.67 43.07 0.37
CA ASP A 7 14.79 42.13 0.27
C ASP A 7 14.90 41.21 1.50
N ASP A 8 14.72 41.74 2.72
CA ASP A 8 14.76 40.96 3.97
C ASP A 8 13.62 39.91 4.00
N LEU A 9 12.45 40.26 3.43
CA LEU A 9 11.30 39.37 3.34
C LEU A 9 11.50 38.28 2.27
N VAL A 10 12.17 38.60 1.16
CA VAL A 10 12.50 37.64 0.12
C VAL A 10 13.49 36.60 0.65
N ASP A 11 14.53 37.05 1.36
CA ASP A 11 15.52 36.15 1.98
C ASP A 11 14.86 35.21 3.00
N GLU A 12 13.92 35.70 3.82
CA GLU A 12 13.19 34.88 4.79
C GLU A 12 12.27 33.84 4.10
N ILE A 13 11.64 34.20 2.98
CA ILE A 13 10.82 33.28 2.19
C ILE A 13 11.66 32.15 1.59
N ASP A 14 12.86 32.47 1.10
CA ASP A 14 13.75 31.47 0.52
C ASP A 14 14.30 30.52 1.60
N GLU A 15 14.67 31.03 2.78
CA GLU A 15 15.07 30.18 3.91
C GLU A 15 13.93 29.24 4.38
N ILE A 16 12.70 29.76 4.43
CA ILE A 16 11.53 28.95 4.80
C ILE A 16 11.25 27.89 3.74
N ARG A 17 11.43 28.20 2.45
CA ARG A 17 11.24 27.25 1.34
C ARG A 17 12.22 26.10 1.40
N ASP A 18 13.49 26.37 1.66
CA ASP A 18 14.52 25.33 1.78
C ASP A 18 14.21 24.39 2.95
N ARG A 19 13.83 24.93 4.11
CA ARG A 19 13.35 24.12 5.24
C ARG A 19 12.13 23.28 4.90
N LEU A 20 11.21 23.80 4.08
CA LEU A 20 10.02 23.08 3.67
C LEU A 20 10.38 21.94 2.72
N ALA A 21 11.29 22.16 1.77
CA ALA A 21 11.79 21.13 0.87
C ALA A 21 12.41 19.96 1.64
N ASP A 22 13.31 20.25 2.60
CA ASP A 22 13.91 19.24 3.47
C ASP A 22 12.85 18.46 4.28
N THR A 23 11.85 19.17 4.79
CA THR A 23 10.76 18.56 5.57
C THR A 23 9.86 17.68 4.70
N VAL A 24 9.60 18.10 3.46
CA VAL A 24 8.81 17.34 2.49
C VAL A 24 9.54 16.07 2.06
N ASP A 25 10.83 16.14 1.76
CA ASP A 25 11.64 14.96 1.42
C ASP A 25 11.69 13.95 2.58
N ALA A 26 11.87 14.44 3.82
CA ALA A 26 11.80 13.60 5.02
C ALA A 26 10.41 12.96 5.23
N LEU A 27 9.33 13.67 4.87
CA LEU A 27 7.96 13.14 4.94
C LEU A 27 7.72 12.07 3.86
N ILE A 28 8.23 12.25 2.65
CA ILE A 28 8.14 11.27 1.56
C ILE A 28 8.85 9.97 1.96
N ASP A 29 10.05 10.07 2.54
CA ASP A 29 10.81 8.91 3.00
C ASP A 29 10.14 8.18 4.17
N ARG A 30 9.56 8.92 5.13
CA ARG A 30 8.87 8.31 6.28
C ARG A 30 7.49 7.76 5.94
N THR A 31 6.81 8.36 4.99
CA THR A 31 5.51 7.90 4.49
C THR A 31 5.69 6.82 3.42
N ASN A 32 6.94 6.39 3.14
CA ASN A 32 7.24 5.44 2.10
C ASN A 32 6.36 4.18 2.26
N PRO A 33 5.38 3.99 1.36
CA PRO A 33 4.35 2.98 1.50
C PRO A 33 4.93 1.57 1.45
N LYS A 34 6.21 1.41 1.10
CA LYS A 34 6.92 0.12 1.15
C LYS A 34 6.85 -0.55 2.51
N ASN A 35 6.94 0.20 3.62
CA ASN A 35 6.91 -0.42 4.95
C ASN A 35 5.51 -0.89 5.32
N ILE A 36 4.49 -0.13 4.93
CA ILE A 36 3.07 -0.50 5.10
C ILE A 36 2.75 -1.72 4.22
N ALA A 37 3.15 -1.70 2.95
CA ALA A 37 2.94 -2.80 2.02
C ALA A 37 3.63 -4.10 2.47
N ARG A 38 4.86 -4.02 3.01
CA ARG A 38 5.56 -5.18 3.56
C ARG A 38 4.84 -5.80 4.75
N ARG A 39 4.28 -4.98 5.65
CA ARG A 39 3.48 -5.44 6.80
C ARG A 39 2.19 -6.10 6.34
N SER A 40 1.47 -5.48 5.40
CA SER A 40 0.24 -6.03 4.83
C SER A 40 0.47 -7.35 4.09
N LEU A 41 1.58 -7.48 3.35
CA LEU A 41 1.95 -8.73 2.69
C LEU A 41 2.29 -9.83 3.69
N ALA A 42 2.99 -9.50 4.79
CA ALA A 42 3.29 -10.46 5.85
C ALA A 42 2.00 -10.97 6.53
N ASP A 43 1.06 -10.08 6.84
CA ASP A 43 -0.22 -10.43 7.44
C ASP A 43 -1.09 -11.28 6.50
N LEU A 44 -1.08 -10.98 5.20
CA LEU A 44 -1.74 -11.81 4.19
C LEU A 44 -1.11 -13.19 4.10
N LYS A 45 0.23 -13.26 4.05
CA LYS A 45 0.96 -14.53 3.94
C LYS A 45 0.77 -15.41 5.18
N ALA A 46 0.70 -14.83 6.37
CA ALA A 46 0.45 -15.54 7.62
C ALA A 46 -0.92 -16.26 7.65
N ARG A 47 -1.91 -15.76 6.91
CA ARG A 47 -3.23 -16.42 6.78
C ARG A 47 -3.18 -17.68 5.93
N PHE A 48 -2.19 -17.82 5.05
CA PHE A 48 -2.10 -18.92 4.08
C PHE A 48 -0.91 -19.84 4.32
N VAL A 49 0.06 -19.43 5.13
CA VAL A 49 1.31 -20.15 5.38
C VAL A 49 1.50 -20.34 6.88
N ASP A 50 1.89 -21.53 7.28
CA ASP A 50 2.16 -21.90 8.67
C ASP A 50 3.56 -21.46 9.12
N GLU A 51 3.86 -21.55 10.42
CA GLU A 51 5.13 -21.12 11.04
C GLU A 51 6.35 -21.83 10.43
N THR A 52 6.14 -23.01 9.84
CA THR A 52 7.15 -23.82 9.14
C THR A 52 7.33 -23.46 7.66
N GLY A 53 6.56 -22.51 7.12
CA GLY A 53 6.55 -22.17 5.69
C GLY A 53 5.65 -23.06 4.84
N SER A 54 4.96 -24.03 5.45
CA SER A 54 4.05 -24.94 4.75
C SER A 54 2.69 -24.26 4.46
N PRO A 55 2.09 -24.47 3.28
CA PRO A 55 0.75 -23.94 2.99
C PRO A 55 -0.29 -24.52 3.97
N ARG A 56 -1.12 -23.67 4.59
CA ARG A 56 -2.20 -24.09 5.49
C ARG A 56 -3.32 -24.73 4.67
N LEU A 57 -3.26 -26.05 4.49
CA LEU A 57 -4.25 -26.80 3.69
C LEU A 57 -5.69 -26.66 4.21
N GLU A 58 -5.87 -26.47 5.52
CA GLU A 58 -7.18 -26.17 6.13
C GLU A 58 -7.80 -24.85 5.65
N THR A 59 -6.97 -23.85 5.35
CA THR A 59 -7.43 -22.52 4.91
C THR A 59 -7.46 -22.40 3.39
N ILE A 60 -6.51 -23.05 2.71
CA ILE A 60 -6.40 -23.04 1.24
C ILE A 60 -7.45 -23.96 0.61
N GLY A 61 -7.75 -25.10 1.22
CA GLY A 61 -8.71 -26.08 0.71
C GLY A 61 -10.09 -25.50 0.40
N PRO A 62 -10.75 -24.79 1.34
CA PRO A 62 -12.05 -24.15 1.11
C PRO A 62 -12.01 -23.08 0.03
N LEU A 63 -10.91 -22.31 -0.08
CA LEU A 63 -10.73 -21.26 -1.07
C LEU A 63 -10.62 -21.83 -2.49
N VAL A 64 -9.78 -22.86 -2.66
CA VAL A 64 -9.62 -23.57 -3.93
C VAL A 64 -10.93 -24.28 -4.32
N GLY A 65 -11.58 -24.95 -3.37
CA GLY A 65 -12.88 -25.59 -3.58
C GLY A 65 -13.95 -24.59 -4.02
N GLY A 66 -14.05 -23.44 -3.35
CA GLY A 66 -14.97 -22.37 -3.72
C GLY A 66 -14.70 -21.82 -5.12
N ALA A 67 -13.44 -21.58 -5.47
CA ALA A 67 -13.07 -21.11 -6.81
C ALA A 67 -13.48 -22.11 -7.91
N ILE A 68 -13.25 -23.41 -7.69
CA ILE A 68 -13.66 -24.47 -8.62
C ILE A 68 -15.19 -24.47 -8.80
N VAL A 69 -15.96 -24.37 -7.72
CA VAL A 69 -17.43 -24.35 -7.77
C VAL A 69 -17.93 -23.14 -8.56
N VAL A 70 -17.37 -21.95 -8.34
CA VAL A 70 -17.75 -20.73 -9.08
C VAL A 70 -17.45 -20.87 -10.56
N ILE A 71 -16.25 -21.34 -10.92
CA ILE A 71 -15.88 -21.55 -12.32
C ILE A 71 -16.80 -22.57 -12.98
N ALA A 72 -17.06 -23.70 -12.32
CA ALA A 72 -17.98 -24.72 -12.82
C ALA A 72 -19.40 -24.15 -13.04
N GLY A 73 -19.92 -23.36 -12.09
CA GLY A 73 -21.20 -22.67 -12.21
C GLY A 73 -21.24 -21.73 -13.42
N ILE A 74 -20.20 -20.92 -13.63
CA ILE A 74 -20.09 -20.01 -14.79
C ILE A 74 -20.07 -20.81 -16.09
N VAL A 75 -19.33 -21.92 -16.15
CA VAL A 75 -19.28 -22.77 -17.35
C VAL A 75 -20.64 -23.40 -17.63
N VAL A 76 -21.34 -23.92 -16.61
CA VAL A 76 -22.68 -24.49 -16.75
C VAL A 76 -23.66 -23.43 -17.25
N VAL A 77 -23.67 -22.23 -16.66
CA VAL A 77 -24.52 -21.12 -17.11
C VAL A 77 -24.21 -20.73 -18.55
N ARG A 78 -22.92 -20.58 -18.91
CA ARG A 78 -22.51 -20.30 -20.29
C ARG A 78 -22.90 -21.42 -21.26
N ARG A 79 -22.96 -22.66 -20.81
CA ARG A 79 -23.35 -23.82 -21.62
C ARG A 79 -24.87 -23.86 -21.84
N LEU A 80 -25.66 -23.39 -20.88
CA LEU A 80 -27.12 -23.34 -20.96
C LEU A 80 -27.65 -22.10 -21.72
N LEU A 81 -26.90 -21.00 -21.70
CA LEU A 81 -27.23 -19.76 -22.40
C LEU A 81 -26.69 -19.69 -23.84
N ARG A 82 -25.97 -20.72 -24.30
CA ARG A 82 -25.53 -20.91 -25.69
C ARG A 82 -26.36 -21.99 -26.34
#